data_AF-A0ABD5DWZ9-F1
#
_entry.id   AF-A0ABD5DWZ9-F1
#
_cell.length_a   1.000
_cell.length_b   1.000
_cell.length_c   1.000
_cell.angle_alpha   90.00
_cell.angle_beta   90.00
_cell.angle_gamma   90.00
#
_symmetry.space_group_name_H-M   'P 1'
#
loop_
_entity.id
_entity.type
_entity.pdbx_description
1 polymer ?
#
loop_
_entity_poly.entity_id
_entity_poly.type
_entity_poly.pdbx_seq_one_letter_code
_entity_poly.pdbx_strand_id
1 'polypeptide(L)' 'SVATITGLLFYVTSADSGALVLGNFTSKLKDINSDAPNWLRIFWSVAIGLLTLGMLMTNGISALQNTTVIMGLPFSFV' A
#
# COMPACT_ATOMS: atom_id res chain seq x y z
N SER A 1 -11.88 -15.87 -15.59
CA SER A 1 -12.77 -14.76 -15.18
C SER A 1 -12.93 -14.64 -13.67
N VAL A 2 -13.31 -15.72 -12.95
CA VAL A 2 -13.46 -15.68 -11.48
C VAL A 2 -12.14 -15.34 -10.76
N ALA A 3 -11.02 -15.97 -11.15
CA ALA A 3 -9.71 -15.72 -10.56
C ALA A 3 -9.26 -14.24 -10.65
N THR A 4 -9.58 -13.56 -11.76
CA THR A 4 -9.24 -12.14 -11.95
C THR A 4 -10.03 -11.25 -10.99
N ILE A 5 -11.32 -11.53 -10.78
CA ILE A 5 -12.18 -10.79 -9.85
C ILE A 5 -11.72 -11.01 -8.41
N THR A 6 -11.44 -12.26 -8.04
CA THR A 6 -10.93 -12.59 -6.70
C THR A 6 -9.57 -11.92 -6.45
N GLY A 7 -8.66 -11.95 -7.43
CA GLY A 7 -7.37 -11.27 -7.33
C GLY A 7 -7.51 -9.75 -7.18
N LEU A 8 -8.42 -9.13 -7.93
CA LEU A 8 -8.72 -7.70 -7.82
C LEU A 8 -9.28 -7.35 -6.43
N LEU A 9 -10.22 -8.15 -5.92
CA LEU A 9 -10.78 -7.96 -4.57
C LEU A 9 -9.71 -8.09 -3.48
N PHE A 10 -8.87 -9.12 -3.54
CA PHE A 10 -7.77 -9.27 -2.58
C PHE A 10 -6.80 -8.10 -2.63
N TYR A 11 -6.48 -7.61 -3.83
CA TYR A 11 -5.65 -6.42 -3.98
C TYR A 11 -6.29 -5.18 -3.36
N VAL A 12 -7.57 -4.91 -3.62
CA VAL A 12 -8.27 -3.74 -3.06
C VAL A 12 -8.35 -3.80 -1.53
N THR A 13 -8.73 -4.94 -0.97
CA THR A 13 -8.80 -5.11 0.50
C THR A 13 -7.41 -4.99 1.16
N SER A 14 -6.36 -5.49 0.51
CA SER A 14 -4.98 -5.35 1.01
C SER A 14 -4.50 -3.91 0.93
N ALA A 15 -4.80 -3.20 -0.17
CA ALA A 15 -4.45 -1.80 -0.35
C ALA A 15 -5.16 -0.90 0.67
N ASP A 16 -6.45 -1.15 0.95
CA ASP A 16 -7.21 -0.43 1.99
C ASP A 16 -6.59 -0.63 3.39
N SER A 17 -6.28 -1.88 3.76
CA SER A 17 -5.60 -2.20 5.02
C SER A 17 -4.23 -1.53 5.11
N GLY A 18 -3.46 -1.50 4.01
CA GLY A 18 -2.17 -0.82 3.93
C GLY A 18 -2.30 0.70 4.10
N ALA A 19 -3.26 1.32 3.42
CA ALA A 19 -3.52 2.76 3.52
C ALA A 19 -3.91 3.17 4.94
N LEU A 20 -4.64 2.32 5.67
CA LEU A 20 -4.92 2.50 7.09
C LEU A 20 -3.64 2.49 7.93
N VAL A 21 -2.78 1.49 7.78
CA VAL A 21 -1.51 1.40 8.54
C VAL A 21 -0.62 2.61 8.26
N LEU A 22 -0.47 3.00 6.99
CA LEU A 22 0.30 4.19 6.61
C LEU A 22 -0.33 5.50 7.15
N GLY A 23 -1.66 5.59 7.14
CA GLY A 23 -2.39 6.70 7.74
C GLY A 23 -2.15 6.81 9.24
N ASN A 24 -2.11 5.68 9.96
CA ASN A 24 -1.83 5.65 11.39
C ASN A 24 -0.38 6.04 11.70
N PHE A 25 0.60 5.67 10.87
CA PHE A 25 2.00 6.09 11.04
C PHE A 25 2.26 7.55 10.66
N THR A 26 1.50 8.11 9.71
CA THR A 26 1.71 9.48 9.20
C THR A 26 0.88 10.54 9.94
N SER A 27 -0.06 10.11 10.79
CA SER A 27 -0.91 10.99 11.59
C SER A 27 -0.50 10.99 13.06
N LYS A 28 -0.54 12.17 13.70
CA LYS A 28 -0.48 12.26 15.15
C LYS A 28 -1.89 11.94 15.68
N LEU A 29 -2.15 10.67 16.02
CA LEU A 29 -3.43 10.26 16.60
C LEU A 29 -3.71 11.10 17.85
N LYS A 30 -4.84 11.80 17.86
CA LYS A 30 -5.31 12.56 19.04
C LYS A 30 -5.84 11.64 20.14
N ASP A 31 -6.21 10.41 19.77
CA ASP A 31 -6.77 9.37 20.65
C ASP A 31 -6.30 7.98 20.22
N ILE A 32 -5.97 7.11 21.18
CA ILE A 32 -5.41 5.75 20.96
C ILE A 32 -6.42 4.79 20.31
N ASN A 33 -7.71 5.15 20.34
CA ASN A 33 -8.82 4.40 19.76
C ASN A 33 -9.40 5.07 18.49
N SER A 34 -8.82 6.18 18.04
CA SER A 34 -9.28 6.88 16.84
C SER A 34 -8.40 6.53 15.65
N ASP A 35 -9.01 5.84 14.68
CA ASP A 35 -8.40 5.60 13.38
C ASP A 35 -7.90 6.90 12.71
N ALA A 36 -6.83 6.78 11.92
CA ALA A 36 -6.36 7.88 11.08
C ALA A 36 -7.51 8.50 10.26
N PRO A 37 -7.55 9.84 10.13
CA PRO A 37 -8.65 10.54 9.48
C PRO A 37 -8.90 10.02 8.07
N ASN A 38 -10.18 9.84 7.70
CA ASN A 38 -10.60 9.24 6.42
C ASN A 38 -9.95 9.87 5.18
N TRP A 39 -9.60 11.17 5.25
CA TRP A 39 -8.90 11.87 4.18
C TRP A 39 -7.49 11.31 3.92
N LEU A 40 -6.77 10.96 4.99
CA LEU A 40 -5.41 10.41 4.89
C LEU A 40 -5.43 8.97 4.35
N ARG A 41 -6.47 8.20 4.67
CA ARG A 41 -6.72 6.88 4.06
C ARG A 41 -6.94 7.01 2.54
N ILE A 42 -7.76 7.96 2.10
CA ILE A 42 -7.98 8.23 0.67
C ILE A 42 -6.67 8.61 -0.03
N PHE A 43 -5.88 9.50 0.59
CA PHE A 43 -4.59 9.92 0.03
C PHE A 43 -3.64 8.73 -0.18
N TRP A 44 -3.48 7.90 0.86
CA TRP A 44 -2.61 6.73 0.78
C TRP A 44 -3.14 5.63 -0.17
N SER A 45 -4.45 5.43 -0.21
CA SER A 45 -5.07 4.48 -1.15
C SER A 45 -4.84 4.90 -2.61
N VAL A 46 -5.00 6.20 -2.93
CA VAL A 46 -4.69 6.75 -4.25
C VAL A 46 -3.19 6.65 -4.57
N ALA A 47 -2.32 6.92 -3.59
CA ALA A 47 -0.87 6.79 -3.77
C ALA A 47 -0.45 5.34 -4.09
N ILE A 48 -1.02 4.34 -3.42
CA ILE A 48 -0.78 2.91 -3.69
C ILE A 48 -1.24 2.53 -5.11
N GLY A 49 -2.40 3.03 -5.54
CA GLY A 49 -2.90 2.85 -6.90
C GLY A 49 -1.98 3.48 -7.96
N LEU A 50 -1.51 4.70 -7.72
CA LEU A 50 -0.54 5.38 -8.58
C LEU A 50 0.80 4.64 -8.67
N LEU A 51 1.32 4.14 -7.54
CA LEU A 51 2.54 3.34 -7.52
C LEU A 51 2.38 2.05 -8.33
N THR A 52 1.23 1.39 -8.21
CA THR A 52 0.93 0.17 -8.96
C THR A 52 0.85 0.45 -10.46
N LEU A 53 0.21 1.54 -10.87
CA LEU A 53 0.19 1.98 -12.27
C LEU A 53 1.61 2.30 -12.78
N GLY A 54 2.41 3.02 -11.98
CA GLY A 54 3.81 3.34 -12.34
C GLY A 54 4.65 2.08 -12.54
N MET A 55 4.51 1.09 -11.64
CA MET A 55 5.19 -0.19 -11.77
C MET A 55 4.77 -0.96 -13.02
N LEU A 56 3.48 -0.98 -13.37
CA LEU A 56 3.00 -1.60 -14.61
C LEU A 56 3.64 -0.98 -15.86
N MET A 57 3.93 0.33 -15.84
CA MET A 57 4.60 1.03 -16.96
C MET A 57 6.10 0.73 -17.05
N THR A 58 6.78 0.42 -15.93
CA THR A 58 8.24 0.26 -15.87
C THR A 58 8.72 -1.19 -15.93
N ASN A 59 8.03 -2.08 -16.63
CA ASN A 59 8.28 -3.53 -16.66
C ASN A 59 7.98 -4.25 -15.32
N GLY A 60 6.90 -3.84 -14.65
CA GLY A 60 6.15 -4.58 -13.61
C GLY A 60 6.96 -5.48 -12.69
N ILE A 61 7.25 -6.69 -13.16
CA ILE A 61 7.91 -7.77 -12.42
C ILE A 61 9.31 -7.36 -11.94
N SER A 62 10.17 -6.87 -12.84
CA SER A 62 11.55 -6.51 -12.47
C SER A 62 11.60 -5.28 -11.57
N ALA A 63 10.72 -4.30 -11.83
CA ALA A 63 10.59 -3.10 -11.00
C ALA A 63 10.08 -3.44 -9.58
N LEU A 64 9.08 -4.31 -9.47
CA LEU A 64 8.53 -4.76 -8.19
C LEU A 64 9.55 -5.57 -7.38
N GLN A 65 10.29 -6.46 -8.02
CA GLN A 65 11.32 -7.27 -7.36
C GLN A 65 12.45 -6.40 -6.79
N ASN A 66 12.99 -5.49 -7.60
CA ASN A 66 14.06 -4.58 -7.15
C ASN A 66 13.58 -3.66 -6.03
N THR A 67 12.38 -3.10 -6.15
CA THR A 67 11.80 -2.22 -5.12
C THR A 67 11.60 -2.99 -3.81
N THR A 68 11.12 -4.24 -3.88
CA THR A 68 10.91 -5.08 -2.69
C THR A 68 12.23 -5.39 -1.98
N VAL A 69 13.29 -5.72 -2.73
CA VAL A 69 14.63 -5.96 -2.13
C VAL A 69 15.13 -4.70 -1.44
N ILE A 70 15.07 -3.54 -2.11
CA ILE A 70 15.56 -2.27 -1.56
C ILE A 70 14.76 -1.89 -0.29
N MET A 71 13.44 -2.05 -0.31
CA MET A 71 12.58 -1.76 0.84
C MET A 71 12.77 -2.74 2.00
N GLY A 72 13.03 -4.03 1.71
CA GLY A 72 13.22 -5.07 2.73
C GLY A 72 14.61 -5.06 3.39
N LEU A 73 15.63 -4.57 2.67
CA LEU A 73 17.00 -4.53 3.14
C LEU A 73 17.19 -3.82 4.50
N PRO A 74 16.64 -2.60 4.76
CA PRO A 74 16.75 -1.97 6.07
C PRO A 74 16.03 -2.74 7.19
N PHE A 75 14.92 -3.43 6.90
CA PHE A 75 14.23 -4.27 7.89
C PHE A 75 15.00 -5.56 8.22
N SER A 76 15.96 -5.98 7.38
CA SER A 76 16.80 -7.14 7.66
C SER A 76 17.82 -6.90 8.78
N PHE A 77 18.09 -5.65 9.13
CA PHE A 77 19.06 -5.26 10.17
C PHE A 77 18.40 -4.92 11.52
N VAL A 78 17.06 -4.89 11.58
CA VAL A 78 16.27 -4.65 12.79
C VAL A 78 15.90 -5.98 13.42
#